data_AF-A0A822EJ27-F1
#
_entry.id   AF-A0A822EJ27-F1
#
_cell.length_a   1.000
_cell.length_b   1.000
_cell.length_c   1.000
_cell.angle_alpha   90.00
_cell.angle_beta   90.00
_cell.angle_gamma   90.00
#
_symmetry.space_group_name_H-M   'P 1'
#
loop_
_entity.id
_entity.type
_entity.pdbx_description
1 polymer ?
#
loop_
_entity_poly.entity_id
_entity_poly.type
_entity_poly.pdbx_seq_one_letter_code
_entity_poly.pdbx_strand_id
1 'polypeptide(L)' 'MSTVIENPSTNSKPESTIQSSFYPTTNVRRKWWKEAIAYQIYPRSFQDSNEDGIGDIR' A
#
# COMPACT_ATOMS: atom_id res chain seq x y z
N MET A 1 13.47 -57.17 -10.02
CA MET A 1 14.35 -56.04 -10.38
C MET A 1 13.48 -55.02 -11.11
N SER A 2 13.45 -53.77 -10.63
CA SER A 2 12.41 -52.78 -10.92
C SER A 2 12.49 -52.19 -12.34
N THR A 3 11.35 -52.10 -13.03
CA THR A 3 11.23 -51.32 -14.27
C THR A 3 11.11 -49.84 -13.91
N VAL A 4 12.07 -49.04 -14.34
CA VAL A 4 12.01 -47.57 -14.24
C VAL A 4 10.94 -47.09 -15.22
N ILE A 5 9.89 -46.45 -14.72
CA ILE A 5 8.88 -45.77 -15.53
C ILE A 5 9.32 -44.30 -15.61
N GLU A 6 9.81 -43.85 -16.76
CA GLU A 6 10.04 -42.42 -16.99
C GLU A 6 8.69 -41.72 -17.16
N ASN A 7 8.36 -40.81 -16.25
CA ASN A 7 7.24 -39.89 -16.44
C ASN A 7 7.74 -38.73 -17.34
N PRO A 8 7.19 -38.52 -18.55
CA PRO A 8 7.53 -37.33 -19.33
C PRO A 8 7.02 -36.11 -18.56
N SER A 9 7.95 -35.25 -18.16
CA SER A 9 7.68 -33.89 -17.69
C SER A 9 6.98 -33.10 -18.80
N THR A 10 5.66 -33.21 -18.87
CA THR A 10 4.81 -32.25 -19.58
C THR A 10 3.69 -31.84 -18.63
N ASN A 11 4.04 -31.15 -17.55
CA ASN A 11 3.07 -30.35 -16.83
C ASN A 11 2.70 -29.17 -17.74
N SER A 12 1.63 -29.41 -18.49
CA SER A 12 0.67 -28.46 -19.02
C SER A 12 0.82 -27.08 -18.38
N LYS A 13 1.43 -26.16 -19.13
CA LYS A 13 1.15 -24.73 -18.98
C LYS A 13 -0.36 -24.58 -19.17
N PRO A 14 -1.18 -24.19 -18.17
CA PRO A 14 -2.57 -23.93 -18.46
C PRO A 14 -2.62 -22.71 -19.38
N GLU A 15 -3.25 -22.90 -20.54
CA GLU A 15 -3.58 -21.87 -21.50
C GLU A 15 -4.21 -20.67 -20.79
N SER A 16 -3.45 -19.59 -20.63
CA SER A 16 -4.01 -18.28 -20.30
C SER A 16 -4.36 -17.51 -21.58
N THR A 17 -4.84 -18.22 -22.60
CA THR A 17 -5.26 -17.63 -23.87
C THR A 17 -6.69 -17.13 -23.70
N ILE A 18 -6.81 -15.80 -23.76
CA ILE A 18 -8.03 -14.98 -23.67
C ILE A 18 -8.53 -14.79 -22.24
N GLN A 19 -8.19 -13.64 -21.63
CA GLN A 19 -9.10 -12.69 -20.95
C GLN A 19 -8.26 -11.61 -20.23
N SER A 20 -7.74 -10.61 -20.94
CA SER A 20 -7.44 -9.28 -20.35
C SER A 20 -7.01 -8.26 -21.41
N SER A 21 -7.90 -7.91 -22.35
CA SER A 21 -7.63 -6.80 -23.28
C SER A 21 -8.47 -5.55 -23.00
N PHE A 22 -9.36 -5.58 -22.01
CA PHE A 22 -10.34 -4.50 -21.76
C PHE A 22 -10.57 -4.16 -20.28
N TYR A 23 -9.63 -4.47 -19.39
CA TYR A 23 -9.69 -3.97 -18.03
C TYR A 23 -8.52 -3.02 -17.80
N PRO A 24 -8.75 -1.70 -17.67
CA PRO A 24 -7.70 -0.83 -17.18
C PRO A 24 -7.35 -1.33 -15.78
N THR A 25 -6.15 -1.90 -15.64
CA THR A 25 -5.60 -2.24 -14.32
C THR A 25 -5.18 -0.94 -13.68
N THR A 26 -6.17 -0.15 -13.24
CA THR A 26 -5.93 1.13 -12.58
C THR A 26 -5.39 0.80 -11.20
N ASN A 27 -4.07 0.68 -11.11
CA ASN A 27 -3.36 0.54 -9.85
C ASN A 27 -3.42 1.90 -9.13
N VAL A 28 -4.57 2.20 -8.53
CA VAL A 28 -4.77 3.42 -7.74
C VAL A 28 -3.98 3.24 -6.44
N ARG A 29 -2.72 3.67 -6.45
CA ARG A 29 -1.95 3.80 -5.22
C ARG A 29 -2.59 4.88 -4.35
N ARG A 30 -3.31 4.45 -3.31
CA ARG A 30 -3.84 5.34 -2.28
C ARG A 30 -2.67 6.06 -1.63
N LYS A 31 -2.76 7.39 -1.57
CA LYS A 31 -1.79 8.23 -0.88
C LYS A 31 -2.38 8.57 0.48
N TRP A 32 -1.71 8.22 1.57
CA TRP A 32 -2.23 8.40 2.93
C TRP A 32 -2.71 9.83 3.21
N TRP A 33 -2.01 10.85 2.70
CA TRP A 33 -2.35 12.25 2.89
C TRP A 33 -3.64 12.70 2.18
N LYS A 34 -4.13 11.93 1.20
CA LYS A 34 -5.41 12.24 0.53
C LYS A 34 -6.63 11.89 1.40
N GLU A 35 -6.44 11.00 2.37
CA GLU A 35 -7.48 10.49 3.26
C GLU A 35 -7.24 10.90 4.72
N ALA A 36 -6.16 11.64 5.00
CA ALA A 36 -5.81 12.11 6.34
C ALA A 36 -6.58 13.39 6.71
N ILE A 37 -7.02 13.48 7.96
CA ILE A 37 -7.54 14.71 8.56
C ILE A 37 -6.38 15.42 9.25
N ALA A 38 -6.13 16.68 8.89
CA ALA A 38 -5.07 17.50 9.48
C ALA A 38 -5.66 18.66 10.28
N TYR A 39 -5.07 18.93 11.45
CA TYR A 39 -5.38 20.11 12.25
C TYR A 39 -4.27 21.13 12.12
N GLN A 40 -4.65 22.36 11.80
CA GLN A 40 -3.72 23.49 11.82
C GLN A 40 -3.70 24.08 13.22
N ILE A 41 -2.52 24.06 13.85
CA ILE A 41 -2.32 24.61 15.20
C ILE A 41 -1.52 25.90 15.07
N TYR A 42 -1.90 26.92 15.85
CA TYR A 42 -1.14 28.15 16.03
C TYR A 42 -0.40 28.08 17.38
N PRO A 43 0.92 27.75 17.42
CA PRO A 43 1.61 27.35 18.64
C PRO A 43 1.54 28.40 19.75
N ARG A 44 1.71 29.68 19.38
CA ARG A 44 1.74 30.81 20.32
C ARG A 44 0.45 31.02 21.14
N SER A 45 -0.65 30.38 20.74
CA SER A 45 -1.93 30.49 21.45
C SER A 45 -2.50 29.13 21.83
N PHE A 46 -1.76 28.04 21.65
CA PHE A 46 -2.26 26.69 21.90
C PHE A 46 -1.93 26.21 23.31
N GLN A 47 -0.66 26.23 23.68
CA GLN A 47 -0.19 25.75 24.98
C GLN A 47 1.10 26.45 25.36
N ASP A 48 1.10 27.01 26.56
CA ASP A 48 2.27 27.59 27.23
C ASP A 48 2.76 26.55 28.26
N SER A 49 4.06 26.21 28.23
CA SER A 49 4.63 25.19 29.11
C SER A 49 5.51 25.75 30.22
N ASN A 50 5.76 27.05 30.25
CA ASN A 50 6.58 27.74 31.27
C ASN A 50 5.89 28.94 31.91
N GLU A 51 4.60 29.14 31.67
CA GLU A 51 3.76 30.17 32.29
C GLU A 51 4.19 31.61 31.94
N ASP A 52 4.78 31.82 30.75
CA ASP A 52 5.20 33.14 30.28
C ASP A 52 4.12 33.91 29.48
N GLY A 53 2.98 33.27 29.21
CA GLY A 53 1.85 33.81 28.48
C GLY A 53 1.95 33.67 26.96
N ILE A 54 2.99 33.00 26.43
CA ILE A 54 3.19 32.76 25.00
C ILE A 54 3.35 31.26 24.77
N GLY A 55 2.51 30.70 23.89
CA GLY A 55 2.60 29.27 23.62
C GLY A 55 3.91 28.85 22.94
N ASP A 56 4.44 27.70 23.34
CA ASP A 56 5.73 27.17 22.93
C ASP A 56 5.64 25.70 22.46
N ILE A 57 6.71 25.21 21.85
CA ILE A 57 6.85 23.80 21.45
C ILE A 57 7.92 23.19 22.34
N ARG A 58 7.50 22.40 23.33
CA ARG A 58 8.35 21.57 24.20
C ARG A 58 8.05 20.09 24.02
#